data_AF-W2SWW8-F1
#
_entry.id   AF-W2SWW8-F1
#
_cell.length_a   1.000
_cell.length_b   1.000
_cell.length_c   1.000
_cell.angle_alpha   90.00
_cell.angle_beta   90.00
_cell.angle_gamma   90.00
#
_symmetry.space_group_name_H-M   'P 1'
#
loop_
_entity.id
_entity.type
_entity.pdbx_description
1 polymer ?
#
loop_
_entity_poly.entity_id
_entity_poly.type
_entity_poly.pdbx_seq_one_letter_code
_entity_poly.pdbx_strand_id
1 'polypeptide(L)'
;MRSSLALGSVPNGRMGILARKASRMIKLRYDCNAEYSAYMSAQRCVDMDSPQPSRPGFDENRHVSPNPNTDHVTMARRAANHWWNEMVTYGIPQGNNIFHLGLNIPHFAKMAWDTHERVGCAVFKCPTFIHAVCHYGPGGFAPGRRIYKMGPTCNECIKIKASKCVDGLCVLSKNGMERFHKPSFHDPSKQP
;
A
#
# COMPACT_ATOMS: atom_id res chain seq x y z
N MET A 1 -10.39 1.71 5.57
CA MET A 1 -10.08 1.59 4.12
C MET A 1 -10.05 0.14 3.65
N ARG A 2 -8.96 -0.64 3.84
CA ARG A 2 -8.89 -2.06 3.39
C ARG A 2 -10.05 -2.94 3.88
N SER A 3 -10.43 -2.82 5.16
CA SER A 3 -11.57 -3.57 5.74
C SER A 3 -12.87 -3.28 4.99
N SER A 4 -13.22 -2.00 4.81
CA SER A 4 -14.41 -1.56 4.06
C SER A 4 -14.42 -2.13 2.63
N LEU A 5 -13.28 -2.13 1.94
CA LEU A 5 -13.17 -2.74 0.60
C LEU A 5 -13.39 -4.25 0.66
N ALA A 6 -12.76 -4.94 1.63
CA ALA A 6 -12.89 -6.37 1.79
C ALA A 6 -14.33 -6.82 2.12
N LEU A 7 -15.07 -5.98 2.85
CA LEU A 7 -16.48 -6.15 3.18
C LEU A 7 -17.43 -5.74 2.04
N GLY A 8 -16.92 -5.11 0.97
CA GLY A 8 -17.70 -4.69 -0.19
C GLY A 8 -18.53 -3.45 0.05
N SER A 9 -18.05 -2.51 0.89
CA SER A 9 -18.77 -1.29 1.26
C SER A 9 -18.13 -0.02 0.68
N VAL A 10 -17.29 -0.15 -0.35
CA VAL A 10 -16.57 0.97 -0.99
C VAL A 10 -17.15 1.23 -2.38
N PRO A 11 -17.55 2.46 -2.71
CA PRO A 11 -17.97 2.83 -4.07
C PRO A 11 -16.87 2.56 -5.10
N ASN A 12 -17.26 2.03 -6.25
CA ASN A 12 -16.41 1.72 -7.39
C ASN A 12 -16.71 2.68 -8.55
N GLY A 13 -15.96 3.78 -8.60
CA GLY A 13 -16.26 4.88 -9.51
C GLY A 13 -17.49 5.69 -9.11
N ARG A 14 -17.84 6.67 -9.95
CA ARG A 14 -18.83 7.71 -9.64
C ARG A 14 -20.29 7.23 -9.63
N MET A 15 -20.55 6.03 -10.18
CA MET A 15 -21.91 5.48 -10.27
C MET A 15 -22.43 4.92 -8.94
N GLY A 16 -21.63 4.92 -7.87
CA GLY A 16 -22.05 4.45 -6.55
C GLY A 16 -22.21 2.93 -6.43
N ILE A 17 -21.93 2.17 -7.50
CA ILE A 17 -21.89 0.70 -7.46
C ILE A 17 -20.77 0.27 -6.52
N LEU A 18 -21.06 -0.61 -5.57
CA LEU A 18 -20.07 -1.06 -4.60
C LEU A 18 -19.08 -2.05 -5.23
N ALA A 19 -17.82 -1.95 -4.81
CA ALA A 19 -16.77 -2.88 -5.20
C ALA A 19 -17.04 -4.28 -4.66
N ARG A 20 -16.67 -5.31 -5.43
CA ARG A 20 -16.75 -6.69 -4.98
C ARG A 20 -15.84 -6.94 -3.78
N LYS A 21 -16.33 -7.78 -2.86
CA LYS A 21 -15.62 -8.23 -1.65
C LYS A 21 -14.26 -8.86 -1.96
N ALA A 22 -13.34 -8.83 -1.00
CA ALA A 22 -12.03 -9.44 -1.12
C ALA A 22 -11.95 -10.73 -0.29
N SER A 23 -11.55 -11.84 -0.92
CA SER A 23 -11.54 -13.15 -0.24
C SER A 23 -10.35 -13.36 0.69
N ARG A 24 -9.28 -12.56 0.53
CA ARG A 24 -8.02 -12.73 1.27
C ARG A 24 -7.22 -11.44 1.48
N MET A 25 -7.89 -10.34 1.78
CA MET A 25 -7.23 -9.05 2.05
C MET A 25 -6.40 -9.10 3.34
N ILE A 26 -5.08 -8.93 3.26
CA ILE A 26 -4.23 -8.98 4.46
C ILE A 26 -4.41 -7.73 5.34
N LYS A 27 -4.44 -7.93 6.67
CA LYS A 27 -4.34 -6.84 7.66
C LYS A 27 -2.90 -6.35 7.73
N LEU A 28 -2.66 -5.11 7.30
CA LEU A 28 -1.34 -4.49 7.34
C LEU A 28 -0.83 -4.36 8.78
N ARG A 29 0.47 -4.55 8.96
CA ARG A 29 1.22 -4.23 10.17
C ARG A 29 2.14 -3.05 9.93
N TYR A 30 2.41 -2.29 10.97
CA TYR A 30 3.41 -1.24 10.88
C TYR A 30 4.82 -1.84 10.88
N ASP A 31 5.71 -1.35 10.02
CA ASP A 31 7.11 -1.78 9.91
C ASP A 31 8.05 -0.57 9.91
N CYS A 32 8.93 -0.51 10.91
CA CYS A 32 9.89 0.58 11.09
C CYS A 32 10.92 0.69 9.95
N ASN A 33 11.25 -0.41 9.26
CA ASN A 33 12.13 -0.35 8.08
C ASN A 33 11.42 0.31 6.89
N ALA A 34 10.13 0.04 6.74
CA ALA A 34 9.30 0.71 5.73
C ALA A 34 9.16 2.21 6.06
N GLU A 35 8.99 2.56 7.34
CA GLU A 35 8.96 3.96 7.80
C GLU A 35 10.29 4.66 7.54
N TYR A 36 11.40 4.05 7.93
CA TYR A 36 12.74 4.62 7.73
C TYR A 36 13.02 4.88 6.25
N SER A 37 12.74 3.91 5.38
CA SER A 37 12.91 4.11 3.93
C SER A 37 11.95 5.16 3.36
N ALA A 38 10.71 5.25 3.86
CA ALA A 38 9.79 6.31 3.48
C ALA A 38 10.28 7.69 3.93
N TYR A 39 10.88 7.80 5.11
CA TYR A 39 11.53 9.02 5.61
C TYR A 39 12.71 9.43 4.73
N MET A 40 13.56 8.48 4.32
CA MET A 40 14.63 8.71 3.34
C MET A 40 14.09 9.21 2.00
N SER A 41 12.93 8.73 1.55
CA SER A 41 12.30 9.25 0.33
C SER A 41 11.73 10.66 0.53
N ALA A 42 10.99 10.88 1.62
CA ALA A 42 10.30 12.14 1.90
C ALA A 42 11.28 13.33 2.05
N GLN A 43 12.40 13.12 2.75
CA GLN A 43 13.40 14.16 3.01
C GLN A 43 14.16 14.63 1.76
N ARG A 44 14.08 13.89 0.64
CA ARG A 44 14.65 14.35 -0.64
C ARG A 44 13.98 15.62 -1.14
N CYS A 45 12.74 15.89 -0.68
CA CYS A 45 11.98 17.07 -1.08
C CYS A 45 11.83 17.22 -2.60
N VAL A 46 11.55 16.10 -3.27
CA VAL A 46 11.21 16.03 -4.69
C VAL A 46 9.86 15.35 -4.84
N ASP A 47 8.93 15.95 -5.58
CA ASP A 47 7.63 15.36 -5.92
C ASP A 47 7.77 14.33 -7.05
N MET A 48 8.60 13.32 -6.82
CA MET A 48 8.78 12.19 -7.73
C MET A 48 9.02 10.92 -6.91
N ASP A 49 8.52 9.81 -7.44
CA ASP A 49 8.73 8.49 -6.85
C ASP A 49 10.24 8.23 -6.64
N SER A 50 10.60 7.62 -5.53
CA SER A 50 11.97 7.20 -5.27
C SER A 50 12.37 6.04 -6.19
N PRO A 51 13.65 5.99 -6.62
CA PRO A 51 14.16 4.86 -7.41
C PRO A 51 14.02 3.54 -6.63
N GLN A 52 13.62 2.46 -7.31
CA GLN A 52 13.45 1.14 -6.67
C GLN A 52 14.69 0.66 -5.87
N PRO A 53 15.96 0.88 -6.31
CA PRO A 53 17.13 0.51 -5.53
C PRO A 53 17.23 1.19 -4.15
N SER A 54 16.61 2.37 -3.98
CA SER A 54 16.59 3.10 -2.70
C SER A 54 15.50 2.61 -1.72
N ARG A 55 14.59 1.74 -2.18
CA ARG A 55 13.50 1.16 -1.38
C ARG A 55 13.31 -0.33 -1.71
N PRO A 56 14.35 -1.16 -1.51
CA PRO A 56 14.32 -2.56 -1.89
C PRO A 56 13.17 -3.30 -1.19
N GLY A 57 12.36 -4.00 -1.98
CA GLY A 57 11.23 -4.77 -1.46
C GLY A 57 10.02 -3.94 -1.01
N PHE A 58 9.96 -2.65 -1.37
CA PHE A 58 8.81 -1.79 -1.07
C PHE A 58 8.24 -1.08 -2.32
N ASP A 59 6.92 -1.00 -2.37
CA ASP A 59 6.16 -0.15 -3.28
C ASP A 59 5.82 1.18 -2.59
N GLU A 60 5.74 2.29 -3.33
CA GLU A 60 5.66 3.64 -2.76
C GLU A 60 4.38 4.38 -3.17
N ASN A 61 3.73 5.06 -2.21
CA ASN A 61 2.82 6.17 -2.49
C ASN A 61 3.40 7.47 -1.94
N ARG A 62 3.14 8.59 -2.64
CA ARG A 62 3.56 9.92 -2.21
C ARG A 62 2.43 10.95 -2.35
N HIS A 63 2.48 12.01 -1.56
CA HIS A 63 1.58 13.15 -1.65
C HIS A 63 2.30 14.40 -1.18
N VAL A 64 2.15 15.52 -1.90
CA VAL A 64 2.70 16.83 -1.52
C VAL A 64 1.59 17.84 -1.31
N SER A 65 1.83 18.82 -0.44
CA SER A 65 0.94 19.96 -0.24
C SER A 65 1.75 21.25 -0.08
N PRO A 66 1.37 22.36 -0.74
CA PRO A 66 2.16 23.59 -0.75
C PRO A 66 2.18 24.34 0.60
N ASN A 67 1.41 23.90 1.59
CA ASN A 67 1.46 24.48 2.94
C ASN A 67 2.39 23.64 3.85
N PRO A 68 3.68 23.99 3.98
CA PRO A 68 4.65 23.26 4.80
C PRO A 68 4.29 23.26 6.30
N ASN A 69 3.43 24.18 6.74
CA ASN A 69 3.01 24.30 8.14
C ASN A 69 1.85 23.38 8.51
N THR A 70 1.31 22.60 7.56
CA THR A 70 0.31 21.57 7.86
C THR A 70 0.87 20.59 8.90
N ASP A 71 0.08 20.24 9.92
CA ASP A 71 0.51 19.26 10.91
C ASP A 71 0.66 17.86 10.27
N HIS A 72 1.56 17.04 10.84
CA HIS A 72 1.90 15.74 10.24
C HIS A 72 0.72 14.77 10.21
N VAL A 73 -0.17 14.79 11.21
CA VAL A 73 -1.34 13.90 11.29
C VAL A 73 -2.37 14.30 10.25
N THR A 74 -2.64 15.60 10.08
CA THR A 74 -3.52 16.09 9.01
C THR A 74 -2.94 15.77 7.64
N MET A 75 -1.63 15.95 7.44
CA MET A 75 -0.99 15.63 6.18
C MET A 75 -1.07 14.12 5.86
N ALA A 76 -0.79 13.26 6.84
CA ALA A 76 -0.94 11.81 6.68
C ALA A 76 -2.38 11.41 6.32
N ARG A 77 -3.38 12.02 6.99
CA ARG A 77 -4.81 11.78 6.70
C ARG A 77 -5.19 12.24 5.29
N ARG A 78 -4.74 13.44 4.88
CA ARG A 78 -4.98 13.98 3.53
C ARG A 78 -4.37 13.09 2.47
N ALA A 79 -3.13 12.66 2.64
CA ALA A 79 -2.44 11.75 1.73
C ALA A 79 -3.21 10.43 1.57
N ALA A 80 -3.54 9.76 2.69
CA ALA A 80 -4.28 8.50 2.65
C ALA A 80 -5.66 8.65 1.99
N ASN A 81 -6.39 9.72 2.29
CA ASN A 81 -7.69 10.00 1.67
C ASN A 81 -7.55 10.28 0.18
N HIS A 82 -6.56 11.09 -0.22
CA HIS A 82 -6.31 11.42 -1.62
C HIS A 82 -6.03 10.16 -2.45
N TRP A 83 -5.10 9.32 -1.99
CA TRP A 83 -4.78 8.04 -2.62
C TRP A 83 -5.98 7.11 -2.71
N TRP A 84 -6.76 6.99 -1.63
CA TRP A 84 -7.93 6.12 -1.63
C TRP A 84 -9.06 6.62 -2.56
N ASN A 85 -9.19 7.93 -2.71
CA ASN A 85 -10.27 8.55 -3.50
C ASN A 85 -10.14 8.32 -5.02
N GLU A 86 -8.99 7.85 -5.50
CA GLU A 86 -8.86 7.37 -6.89
C GLU A 86 -9.89 6.27 -7.20
N MET A 87 -10.17 5.37 -6.25
CA MET A 87 -11.18 4.32 -6.40
C MET A 87 -12.60 4.86 -6.59
N VAL A 88 -12.95 5.91 -5.84
CA VAL A 88 -14.26 6.56 -5.94
C VAL A 88 -14.36 7.36 -7.26
N THR A 89 -13.23 7.85 -7.76
CA THR A 89 -13.20 8.69 -8.97
C THR A 89 -13.22 7.85 -10.25
N TYR A 90 -12.40 6.79 -10.31
CA TYR A 90 -12.14 6.04 -11.54
C TYR A 90 -12.65 4.60 -11.49
N GLY A 91 -12.73 4.00 -10.31
CA GLY A 91 -13.12 2.60 -10.13
C GLY A 91 -12.08 1.59 -10.66
N ILE A 92 -12.44 0.32 -10.57
CA ILE A 92 -11.69 -0.86 -11.03
C ILE A 92 -12.59 -1.79 -11.85
N PRO A 93 -12.00 -2.58 -12.76
CA PRO A 93 -12.72 -3.65 -13.45
C PRO A 93 -13.23 -4.72 -12.47
N GLN A 94 -14.55 -4.92 -12.38
CA GLN A 94 -15.17 -5.87 -11.43
C GLN A 94 -15.16 -7.33 -11.91
N GLY A 95 -14.73 -7.58 -13.15
CA GLY A 95 -14.59 -8.93 -13.71
C GLY A 95 -13.32 -9.63 -13.24
N ASN A 96 -12.16 -9.07 -13.57
CA ASN A 96 -10.84 -9.64 -13.27
C ASN A 96 -10.03 -8.86 -12.23
N ASN A 97 -10.36 -7.59 -11.98
CA ASN A 97 -9.65 -6.67 -11.08
C ASN A 97 -8.14 -6.58 -11.36
N ILE A 98 -7.76 -6.53 -12.65
CA ILE A 98 -6.37 -6.38 -13.07
C ILE A 98 -5.99 -4.90 -13.13
N PHE A 99 -4.85 -4.56 -12.52
CA PHE A 99 -4.29 -3.22 -12.56
C PHE A 99 -3.60 -2.96 -13.91
N HIS A 100 -3.87 -1.81 -14.50
CA HIS A 100 -3.17 -1.29 -15.68
C HIS A 100 -3.00 0.24 -15.53
N LEU A 101 -1.97 0.80 -16.16
CA LEU A 101 -1.62 2.22 -16.01
C LEU A 101 -2.74 3.18 -16.44
N GLY A 102 -3.54 2.81 -17.44
CA GLY A 102 -4.66 3.62 -17.93
C GLY A 102 -5.86 3.75 -16.97
N LEU A 103 -5.86 3.04 -15.83
CA LEU A 103 -6.94 3.13 -14.85
C LEU A 103 -6.86 4.38 -13.96
N ASN A 104 -5.71 5.07 -13.91
CA ASN A 104 -5.49 6.26 -13.06
C ASN A 104 -5.75 6.02 -11.56
N ILE A 105 -5.45 4.82 -11.07
CA ILE A 105 -5.60 4.40 -9.67
C ILE A 105 -4.31 3.86 -9.02
N PRO A 106 -3.09 4.31 -9.39
CA PRO A 106 -1.88 3.65 -8.90
C PRO A 106 -1.76 3.71 -7.38
N HIS A 107 -2.19 4.81 -6.74
CA HIS A 107 -2.07 4.96 -5.30
C HIS A 107 -3.09 4.10 -4.55
N PHE A 108 -4.35 4.12 -4.99
CA PHE A 108 -5.38 3.24 -4.45
C PHE A 108 -4.98 1.78 -4.59
N ALA A 109 -4.49 1.36 -5.77
CA ALA A 109 -4.13 -0.01 -6.03
C ALA A 109 -3.02 -0.50 -5.09
N LYS A 110 -2.02 0.34 -4.77
CA LYS A 110 -0.99 0.03 -3.75
C LYS A 110 -1.56 -0.08 -2.34
N MET A 111 -2.52 0.78 -1.96
CA MET A 111 -3.20 0.67 -0.66
C MET A 111 -4.08 -0.59 -0.55
N ALA A 112 -4.72 -0.97 -1.65
CA ALA A 112 -5.67 -2.08 -1.75
C ALA A 112 -5.02 -3.42 -2.12
N TRP A 113 -3.70 -3.45 -2.37
CA TRP A 113 -2.99 -4.64 -2.83
C TRP A 113 -3.10 -5.76 -1.79
N ASP A 114 -3.78 -6.87 -2.11
CA ASP A 114 -4.16 -7.87 -1.11
C ASP A 114 -2.98 -8.57 -0.46
N THR A 115 -1.85 -8.65 -1.18
CA THR A 115 -0.60 -9.28 -0.73
C THR A 115 0.34 -8.37 0.05
N HIS A 116 0.08 -7.05 0.12
CA HIS A 116 0.83 -6.20 1.05
C HIS A 116 0.53 -6.61 2.49
N GLU A 117 1.59 -6.86 3.26
CA GLU A 117 1.57 -7.30 4.65
C GLU A 117 1.95 -6.18 5.63
N ARG A 118 2.76 -5.23 5.16
CA ARG A 118 3.38 -4.20 5.98
C ARG A 118 3.31 -2.83 5.34
N VAL A 119 3.28 -1.81 6.19
CA VAL A 119 3.31 -0.41 5.80
C VAL A 119 4.17 0.39 6.78
N GLY A 120 4.86 1.39 6.28
CA GLY A 120 5.50 2.42 7.11
C GLY A 120 5.49 3.74 6.35
N CYS A 121 5.29 4.84 7.06
CA CYS A 121 5.06 6.13 6.44
C CYS A 121 5.84 7.24 7.13
N ALA A 122 6.21 8.26 6.39
CA ALA A 122 6.85 9.46 6.92
C ALA A 122 6.21 10.71 6.35
N VAL A 123 6.16 11.76 7.17
CA VAL A 123 5.81 13.11 6.76
C VAL A 123 6.99 14.02 7.05
N PHE A 124 7.44 14.74 6.04
CA PHE A 124 8.60 15.62 6.12
C PHE A 124 8.24 17.03 5.64
N LYS A 125 8.67 18.06 6.38
CA LYS A 125 8.48 19.47 6.00
C LYS A 125 9.65 19.90 5.11
N CYS A 126 9.36 20.10 3.84
CA CYS A 126 10.29 20.67 2.88
C CYS A 126 10.24 22.21 2.91
N PRO A 127 11.21 22.92 2.31
CA PRO A 127 11.25 24.38 2.36
C PRO A 127 9.97 25.06 1.83
N THR A 128 9.34 24.49 0.80
CA THR A 128 8.20 25.10 0.10
C THR A 128 6.92 24.25 0.12
N PHE A 129 6.97 23.03 0.65
CA PHE A 129 5.82 22.12 0.72
C PHE A 129 6.00 21.11 1.85
N ILE A 130 4.95 20.36 2.19
CA ILE A 130 5.04 19.19 3.06
C ILE A 130 4.86 17.93 2.23
N HIS A 131 5.67 16.90 2.51
CA HIS A 131 5.76 15.67 1.73
C HIS A 131 5.40 14.46 2.60
N ALA A 132 4.38 13.71 2.20
CA ALA A 132 4.03 12.43 2.82
C ALA A 132 4.39 11.28 1.89
N VAL A 133 5.06 10.27 2.42
CA VAL A 133 5.43 9.04 1.71
C VAL A 133 5.00 7.84 2.55
N CYS A 134 4.44 6.82 1.91
CA CYS A 134 4.20 5.51 2.51
C CYS A 134 4.83 4.42 1.65
N HIS A 135 5.54 3.51 2.29
CA HIS A 135 6.08 2.30 1.70
C HIS A 135 5.28 1.08 2.13
N TYR A 136 5.00 0.19 1.17
CA TYR A 136 4.25 -1.03 1.36
C TYR A 136 5.08 -2.24 0.98
N GLY A 137 5.04 -3.29 1.80
CA GLY A 137 5.80 -4.52 1.55
C GLY A 137 4.95 -5.78 1.74
N PRO A 138 5.36 -6.92 1.16
CA PRO A 138 6.43 -7.04 0.18
C PRO A 138 6.07 -6.32 -1.13
N GLY A 139 7.05 -5.70 -1.78
CA GLY A 139 6.85 -5.04 -3.06
C GLY A 139 6.47 -6.03 -4.16
N GLY A 140 6.17 -5.49 -5.34
CA GLY A 140 5.78 -6.28 -6.51
C GLY A 140 4.46 -5.83 -7.14
N PHE A 141 3.94 -4.67 -6.72
CA PHE A 141 2.98 -3.92 -7.50
C PHE A 141 3.47 -3.75 -8.94
N ALA A 142 2.68 -4.24 -9.90
CA ALA A 142 3.01 -4.15 -11.32
C ALA A 142 1.73 -4.20 -12.18
N PRO A 143 1.72 -3.55 -13.36
CA PRO A 143 0.68 -3.74 -14.36
C PRO A 143 0.47 -5.22 -14.72
N GLY A 144 -0.77 -5.59 -15.08
CA GLY A 144 -1.14 -6.96 -15.44
C GLY A 144 -1.38 -7.89 -14.24
N ARG A 145 -1.17 -7.42 -13.01
CA ARG A 145 -1.46 -8.17 -11.78
C ARG A 145 -2.79 -7.72 -11.15
N ARG A 146 -3.41 -8.64 -10.42
CA ARG A 146 -4.67 -8.37 -9.71
C ARG A 146 -4.43 -7.51 -8.48
N ILE A 147 -5.28 -6.49 -8.26
CA ILE A 147 -5.21 -5.63 -7.07
C ILE A 147 -5.55 -6.43 -5.82
N TYR A 148 -6.69 -7.11 -5.85
CA TYR A 148 -7.07 -8.06 -4.81
C TYR A 148 -7.87 -9.22 -5.40
N LYS A 149 -7.79 -10.38 -4.78
CA LYS A 149 -8.64 -11.52 -5.12
C LYS A 149 -10.08 -11.23 -4.68
N MET A 150 -10.96 -11.05 -5.66
CA MET A 150 -12.40 -10.91 -5.42
C MET A 150 -13.02 -12.25 -4.98
N GLY A 151 -13.96 -12.20 -4.05
CA GLY A 151 -14.71 -13.35 -3.56
C GLY A 151 -15.33 -13.11 -2.18
N PRO A 152 -16.07 -14.08 -1.62
CA PRO A 152 -16.64 -13.96 -0.28
C PRO A 152 -15.57 -13.60 0.74
N THR A 153 -15.84 -12.60 1.57
CA THR A 153 -14.87 -12.04 2.53
C THR A 153 -14.25 -13.14 3.39
N CYS A 154 -12.93 -13.12 3.50
CA CYS A 154 -12.13 -14.06 4.29
C CYS A 154 -12.15 -15.55 3.87
N ASN A 155 -12.90 -15.94 2.84
CA ASN A 155 -13.01 -17.33 2.41
C ASN A 155 -11.69 -17.95 1.91
N GLU A 156 -10.68 -17.13 1.62
CA GLU A 156 -9.35 -17.60 1.21
C GLU A 156 -8.23 -17.20 2.19
N CYS A 157 -8.55 -16.70 3.38
CA CYS A 157 -7.54 -16.38 4.40
C CYS A 157 -6.68 -17.60 4.78
N ILE A 158 -7.29 -18.79 4.88
CA ILE A 158 -6.55 -20.02 5.24
C ILE A 158 -5.48 -20.38 4.19
N LYS A 159 -5.73 -20.08 2.91
CA LYS A 159 -4.80 -20.35 1.80
C LYS A 159 -3.53 -19.51 1.89
N ILE A 160 -3.57 -18.39 2.60
CA ILE A 160 -2.42 -17.51 2.84
C ILE A 160 -1.87 -17.64 4.27
N LYS A 161 -2.15 -18.76 4.96
CA LYS A 161 -1.64 -19.07 6.31
C LYS A 161 -2.00 -18.00 7.37
N ALA A 162 -3.13 -17.32 7.17
CA ALA A 162 -3.69 -16.44 8.17
C ALA A 162 -4.34 -17.24 9.31
N SER A 163 -4.06 -16.81 10.53
CA SER A 163 -4.57 -17.41 11.77
C SER A 163 -6.02 -17.07 12.06
N LYS A 164 -6.49 -15.90 11.60
CA LYS A 164 -7.84 -15.40 11.84
C LYS A 164 -8.23 -14.36 10.79
N CYS A 165 -9.54 -14.12 10.69
CA CYS A 165 -10.13 -13.00 9.98
C CYS A 165 -10.70 -12.01 11.00
N VAL A 166 -10.28 -10.75 10.93
CA VAL A 166 -10.77 -9.67 11.82
C VAL A 166 -11.16 -8.49 10.95
N ASP A 167 -12.40 -8.02 11.08
CA ASP A 167 -12.96 -6.92 10.28
C ASP A 167 -12.85 -7.14 8.76
N GLY A 168 -12.99 -8.38 8.30
CA GLY A 168 -12.82 -8.75 6.89
C GLY A 168 -11.36 -8.83 6.41
N LEU A 169 -10.39 -8.75 7.32
CA LEU A 169 -8.96 -8.79 7.01
C LEU A 169 -8.27 -10.03 7.58
N CYS A 170 -7.44 -10.67 6.77
CA CYS A 170 -6.65 -11.84 7.14
C CYS A 170 -5.44 -11.43 8.00
N VAL A 171 -5.32 -12.03 9.19
CA VAL A 171 -4.20 -11.81 10.11
C VAL A 171 -3.21 -12.95 9.99
N LEU A 172 -2.06 -12.68 9.35
CA LEU A 172 -0.99 -13.68 9.16
C LEU A 172 -0.45 -14.22 10.49
N SER A 173 -0.13 -15.51 10.55
CA SER A 173 0.53 -16.12 11.72
C SER A 173 2.03 -15.77 11.76
N LYS A 174 2.65 -15.69 12.95
CA LYS A 174 4.10 -15.36 13.10
C LYS A 174 5.01 -16.33 12.33
N ASN A 175 4.63 -17.61 12.23
CA ASN A 175 5.41 -18.66 11.55
C ASN A 175 5.31 -18.65 10.01
N GLY A 176 4.42 -17.84 9.42
CA GLY A 176 4.34 -17.64 7.97
C GLY A 176 5.38 -16.67 7.41
N MET A 177 6.09 -15.95 8.30
CA MET A 177 6.85 -14.73 7.98
C MET A 177 8.36 -14.99 7.76
N GLU A 178 8.89 -16.10 8.29
CA GLU A 178 10.34 -16.40 8.24
C GLU A 178 10.83 -16.91 6.88
N ARG A 179 9.97 -17.50 6.04
CA ARG A 179 10.44 -18.21 4.82
C ARG A 179 10.74 -17.31 3.61
N PHE A 180 10.54 -16.00 3.72
CA PHE A 180 10.85 -15.05 2.64
C PHE A 180 11.82 -13.93 3.06
N HIS A 181 12.30 -13.94 4.32
CA HIS A 181 13.28 -12.98 4.84
C HIS A 181 14.70 -13.56 4.80
N LYS A 182 15.24 -13.77 3.60
CA LYS A 182 16.70 -13.69 3.41
C LYS A 182 17.01 -12.36 2.73
N PRO A 183 17.30 -11.28 3.48
CA PRO A 183 18.03 -10.17 2.90
C PRO A 183 19.43 -10.67 2.57
N SER A 184 19.78 -10.70 1.29
CA SER A 184 21.18 -10.77 0.87
C SER A 184 21.84 -9.44 1.24
N PHE A 185 22.35 -9.35 2.47
CA PHE A 185 23.29 -8.30 2.84
C PHE A 185 24.57 -8.54 2.03
N HIS A 186 24.81 -7.68 1.05
CA HIS A 186 26.12 -7.57 0.43
C HIS A 186 26.95 -6.66 1.32
N ASP A 187 27.91 -7.25 2.03
CA ASP A 187 28.90 -6.53 2.83
C ASP A 187 30.01 -6.03 1.90
N PRO A 188 30.13 -4.71 1.67
CA PRO A 188 31.16 -4.16 0.79
C PRO A 188 32.56 -4.20 1.41
N SER A 189 32.72 -4.66 2.66
CA SER A 189 34.04 -4.82 3.29
C SER A 189 34.74 -6.15 2.96
N LYS A 190 34.10 -7.02 2.15
CA LYS A 190 34.71 -8.26 1.66
C LYS A 190 34.66 -8.35 0.14
N GLN A 191 35.61 -7.72 -0.52
CA GLN A 191 36.12 -8.19 -1.82
C GLN A 191 37.65 -8.24 -1.76
N PRO A 192 38.28 -9.23 -2.44
CA PRO A 192 39.73 -9.44 -2.44
C PRO A 192 40.51 -8.32 -3.14
#